data_AF-A0A0C9YYW6-F1
#
_entry.id   AF-A0A0C9YYW6-F1
#
_cell.length_a   1.000
_cell.length_b   1.000
_cell.length_c   1.000
_cell.angle_alpha   90.00
_cell.angle_beta   90.00
_cell.angle_gamma   90.00
#
_symmetry.space_group_name_H-M   'P 1'
#
loop_
_entity.id
_entity.type
_entity.pdbx_description
1 polymer ?
#
loop_
_entity_poly.entity_id
_entity_poly.type
_entity_poly.pdbx_seq_one_letter_code
_entity_poly.pdbx_strand_id
1 'polypeptide(L)'
;IPKIMWLQLCCRFTPGFESILEEGVNAGWWYDIDNTLEQLVFQWLFIPWLQQELDAYWDCVNNTAKRHDRNKVLPHGIPNLIYEAPGDYGALDFKVKVDPQVIEHVRTLYIMPSHPIFNLVPPTFGVFVQECYEHMDHPSITHKNVWTLYLNLCSMIQE
;
A
#
# COMPACT_ATOMS: atom_id res chain seq x y z
N ILE A 1 -2.35 -4.87 21.19
CA ILE A 1 -1.82 -5.55 19.98
C ILE A 1 -1.93 -4.65 18.74
N PRO A 2 -3.07 -4.02 18.40
CA PRO A 2 -3.15 -3.10 17.25
C PRO A 2 -2.21 -1.89 17.37
N LYS A 3 -2.15 -1.27 18.55
CA LYS A 3 -1.30 -0.09 18.83
C LYS A 3 0.20 -0.34 18.63
N ILE A 4 0.69 -1.54 18.94
CA ILE A 4 2.11 -1.87 18.83
C ILE A 4 2.48 -2.07 17.36
N MET A 5 1.65 -2.75 16.58
CA MET A 5 1.90 -2.90 15.14
C MET A 5 1.75 -1.59 14.39
N TRP A 6 0.76 -0.77 14.76
CA TRP A 6 0.65 0.59 14.25
C TRP A 6 1.92 1.41 14.51
N LEU A 7 2.44 1.36 15.75
CA LEU A 7 3.71 2.02 16.07
C LEU A 7 4.88 1.46 15.25
N GLN A 8 4.96 0.15 15.04
CA GLN A 8 6.03 -0.44 14.23
C GLN A 8 5.94 -0.04 12.75
N LEU A 9 4.73 0.07 12.20
CA LEU A 9 4.51 0.59 10.85
C LEU A 9 5.03 2.03 10.78
N CYS A 10 4.56 2.91 11.68
CA CYS A 10 4.99 4.31 11.74
C CYS A 10 6.49 4.50 11.96
N CYS A 11 7.17 3.60 12.68
CA CYS A 11 8.59 3.74 12.95
C CYS A 11 9.50 3.08 11.90
N ARG A 12 9.02 2.10 11.14
CA ARG A 12 9.88 1.29 10.25
C ARG A 12 9.56 1.45 8.77
N PHE A 13 8.29 1.62 8.44
CA PHE A 13 7.83 1.76 7.06
C PHE A 13 7.77 3.25 6.71
N THR A 14 6.97 4.00 7.46
CA THR A 14 6.60 5.38 7.15
C THR A 14 7.77 6.36 6.94
N PRO A 15 8.85 6.38 7.75
CA PRO A 15 9.85 7.44 7.67
C PRO A 15 10.60 7.49 6.32
N GLY A 16 10.83 6.33 5.70
CA GLY A 16 11.51 6.27 4.40
C GLY A 16 10.65 6.88 3.28
N PHE A 17 9.34 6.60 3.30
CA PHE A 17 8.41 7.15 2.31
C PHE A 17 8.09 8.62 2.56
N GLU A 18 7.97 9.04 3.83
CA GLU A 18 7.83 10.47 4.16
C GLU A 18 9.01 11.27 3.65
N SER A 19 10.26 10.79 3.83
CA SER A 19 11.44 11.48 3.29
C SER A 19 11.41 11.58 1.76
N ILE A 20 10.98 10.53 1.05
CA ILE A 20 10.84 10.54 -0.41
C ILE A 20 9.77 11.55 -0.84
N LEU A 21 8.63 11.58 -0.15
CA LEU A 21 7.54 12.51 -0.48
C LEU A 21 7.93 13.97 -0.17
N GLU A 22 8.58 14.19 0.97
CA GLU A 22 9.10 15.49 1.38
C GLU A 22 10.15 16.02 0.39
N GLU A 23 10.98 15.16 -0.20
CA GLU A 23 11.95 15.58 -1.22
C GLU A 23 11.26 16.27 -2.41
N GLY A 24 10.17 15.70 -2.93
CA GLY A 24 9.44 16.29 -4.05
C GLY A 24 8.68 17.56 -3.69
N VAL A 25 8.17 17.66 -2.46
CA VAL A 25 7.48 18.88 -1.97
C VAL A 25 8.49 20.00 -1.67
N ASN A 26 9.56 19.70 -0.95
CA ASN A 26 10.60 20.67 -0.56
C ASN A 26 11.43 21.14 -1.75
N ALA A 27 11.53 20.33 -2.80
CA ALA A 27 12.13 20.76 -4.06
C ALA A 27 11.37 21.94 -4.68
N GLY A 28 10.11 22.23 -4.31
CA GLY A 28 9.35 23.42 -4.69
C GLY A 28 9.03 23.58 -6.18
N TRP A 29 9.74 22.86 -7.06
CA TRP A 29 9.63 22.87 -8.51
C TRP A 29 9.03 21.57 -9.07
N TRP A 30 8.84 20.53 -8.24
CA TRP A 30 8.48 19.19 -8.72
C TRP A 30 7.01 18.82 -8.48
N TYR A 31 6.35 19.38 -7.48
CA TYR A 31 4.94 19.09 -7.22
C TYR A 31 4.23 20.32 -6.67
N ASP A 32 3.23 20.81 -7.40
CA ASP A 32 2.33 21.88 -6.97
C ASP A 32 1.00 21.30 -6.48
N ILE A 33 0.70 21.53 -5.19
CA ILE A 33 -0.54 21.10 -4.56
C ILE A 33 -1.74 21.84 -5.18
N ASP A 34 -1.58 23.06 -5.68
CA ASP A 34 -2.70 23.82 -6.25
C ASP A 34 -3.00 23.42 -7.70
N ASN A 35 -2.12 22.64 -8.34
CA ASN A 35 -2.30 22.15 -9.70
C ASN A 35 -3.08 20.81 -9.73
N THR A 36 -4.32 20.86 -10.21
CA THR A 36 -5.19 19.67 -10.30
C THR A 36 -4.59 18.56 -11.17
N LEU A 37 -3.87 18.91 -12.24
CA LEU A 37 -3.26 17.90 -13.12
C LEU A 37 -2.20 17.10 -12.36
N GLU A 38 -1.31 17.82 -11.68
CA GLU A 38 -0.22 17.25 -10.88
C GLU A 38 -0.75 16.38 -9.75
N GLN A 39 -1.80 16.84 -9.06
CA GLN A 39 -2.50 16.03 -8.06
C GLN A 39 -3.01 14.70 -8.64
N LEU A 40 -3.63 14.72 -9.83
CA LEU A 40 -4.19 13.52 -10.43
C LEU A 40 -3.09 12.54 -10.87
N VAL A 41 -2.00 13.03 -11.49
CA VAL A 41 -0.85 12.19 -11.86
C VAL A 41 -0.20 11.60 -10.60
N PHE A 42 -0.06 12.41 -9.56
CA PHE A 42 0.47 11.97 -8.27
C PHE A 42 -0.39 10.86 -7.66
N GLN A 43 -1.71 11.06 -7.58
CA GLN A 43 -2.65 10.05 -7.05
C GLN A 43 -2.61 8.75 -7.85
N TRP A 44 -2.53 8.85 -9.18
CA TRP A 44 -2.48 7.69 -10.06
C TRP A 44 -1.18 6.88 -9.90
N LEU A 45 -0.04 7.54 -9.72
CA LEU A 45 1.27 6.88 -9.64
C LEU A 45 1.63 6.46 -8.20
N PHE A 46 1.57 7.38 -7.25
CA PHE A 46 2.10 7.17 -5.90
C PHE A 46 1.20 6.30 -5.03
N ILE A 47 -0.13 6.43 -5.11
CA ILE A 47 -1.03 5.67 -4.22
C ILE A 47 -0.93 4.16 -4.51
N PRO A 48 -1.03 3.69 -5.77
CA PRO A 48 -0.85 2.26 -6.05
C PRO A 48 0.54 1.74 -5.69
N TRP A 49 1.60 2.53 -5.95
CA TRP A 49 2.96 2.16 -5.56
C TRP A 49 3.10 2.03 -4.04
N LEU A 50 2.63 3.00 -3.26
CA LEU A 50 2.64 2.93 -1.79
C LEU A 50 1.83 1.74 -1.26
N GLN A 51 0.70 1.41 -1.91
CA GLN A 51 -0.09 0.23 -1.56
C GLN A 51 0.71 -1.06 -1.79
N GLN A 52 1.41 -1.19 -2.92
CA GLN A 52 2.27 -2.34 -3.21
C GLN A 52 3.40 -2.49 -2.19
N GLU A 53 4.05 -1.39 -1.80
CA GLU A 53 5.09 -1.40 -0.77
C GLU A 53 4.53 -1.78 0.61
N LEU A 54 3.32 -1.32 0.94
CA LEU A 54 2.62 -1.72 2.16
C LEU A 54 2.28 -3.22 2.17
N ASP A 55 1.84 -3.76 1.04
CA ASP A 55 1.53 -5.18 0.89
C ASP A 55 2.81 -6.03 1.04
N ALA A 56 3.93 -5.59 0.43
CA ALA A 56 5.23 -6.23 0.59
C ALA A 56 5.74 -6.18 2.04
N TYR A 57 5.52 -5.06 2.73
CA TYR A 57 5.83 -4.94 4.16
C TYR A 57 4.97 -5.89 5.00
N TRP A 58 3.66 -5.95 4.75
CA TRP A 58 2.74 -6.84 5.44
C TRP A 58 3.16 -8.30 5.28
N ASP A 59 3.49 -8.71 4.05
CA ASP A 59 3.94 -10.07 3.73
C ASP A 59 5.23 -10.41 4.48
N CYS A 60 6.24 -9.54 4.38
CA CYS A 60 7.52 -9.71 5.08
C CYS A 60 7.32 -9.82 6.60
N VAL A 61 6.52 -8.94 7.20
CA VAL A 61 6.29 -8.92 8.64
C VAL A 61 5.56 -10.19 9.11
N ASN A 62 4.59 -10.69 8.36
CA ASN A 62 3.78 -11.83 8.78
C ASN A 62 4.38 -13.19 8.40
N ASN A 63 5.30 -13.22 7.44
CA ASN A 63 6.04 -14.43 7.03
C ASN A 63 7.44 -14.55 7.64
N THR A 64 7.95 -13.51 8.31
CA THR A 64 9.24 -13.58 9.01
C THR A 64 9.08 -14.06 10.46
N ALA A 65 9.85 -15.09 10.82
CA ALA A 65 9.91 -15.61 12.18
C ALA A 65 10.35 -14.52 13.17
N LYS A 66 9.57 -14.30 14.22
CA LYS A 66 9.93 -13.32 15.24
C LYS A 66 11.01 -13.87 16.15
N ARG A 67 11.92 -12.99 16.60
CA ARG A 67 12.96 -13.35 17.56
C ARG A 67 12.33 -13.99 18.79
N HIS A 68 12.89 -15.13 19.20
CA HIS A 68 12.48 -15.82 20.40
C HIS A 68 12.76 -14.96 21.64
N ASP A 69 11.76 -14.81 22.50
CA ASP A 69 11.84 -14.09 23.77
C ASP A 69 11.38 -15.00 24.91
N ARG A 70 12.30 -15.33 25.83
CA ARG A 70 12.04 -16.27 26.93
C ARG A 70 11.01 -15.75 27.95
N ASN A 71 10.77 -14.44 27.98
CA ASN A 71 9.81 -13.83 28.90
C ASN A 71 8.39 -13.79 28.32
N LYS A 72 8.21 -14.18 27.05
CA LYS A 72 6.95 -14.10 26.34
C LYS A 72 6.21 -15.44 26.42
N VAL A 73 4.97 -15.41 26.92
CA VAL A 73 4.10 -16.60 27.00
C VAL A 73 3.43 -16.94 25.65
N LEU A 74 3.43 -15.98 24.71
CA LEU A 74 2.81 -16.16 23.40
C LEU A 74 3.66 -17.05 22.47
N PRO A 75 3.04 -17.72 21.49
CA PRO A 75 3.73 -18.63 20.57
C PRO A 75 4.89 -17.96 19.83
N HIS A 76 5.91 -18.78 19.55
CA HIS A 76 7.12 -18.39 18.83
C HIS A 76 7.13 -19.02 17.43
N GLY A 77 7.48 -18.24 16.42
CA GLY A 77 7.46 -18.71 15.03
C GLY A 77 7.04 -17.62 14.06
N ILE A 78 6.65 -18.07 12.86
CA ILE A 78 6.15 -17.23 11.79
C ILE A 78 4.67 -16.90 12.07
N PRO A 79 4.27 -15.63 12.15
CA PRO A 79 2.89 -15.24 12.48
C PRO A 79 1.82 -15.92 11.63
N ASN A 80 1.99 -15.98 10.29
CA ASN A 80 1.02 -16.64 9.41
C ASN A 80 0.91 -18.15 9.69
N LEU A 81 2.03 -18.85 9.93
CA LEU A 81 1.99 -20.27 10.28
C LEU A 81 1.36 -20.53 11.65
N ILE A 82 1.65 -19.69 12.64
CA ILE A 82 0.98 -19.77 13.96
C ILE A 82 -0.52 -19.50 13.80
N TYR A 83 -0.88 -18.56 12.94
CA TYR A 83 -2.28 -18.28 12.64
C TYR A 83 -2.91 -19.53 12.01
N GLU A 84 -2.37 -20.06 10.91
CA GLU A 84 -2.96 -21.19 10.17
C GLU A 84 -3.00 -22.50 10.97
N ALA A 85 -1.92 -22.84 11.67
CA ALA A 85 -1.73 -24.09 12.38
C ALA A 85 -1.27 -23.87 13.84
N PRO A 86 -2.13 -23.29 14.71
CA PRO A 86 -1.74 -22.94 16.07
C PRO A 86 -1.31 -24.15 16.92
N GLY A 87 -1.86 -25.33 16.64
CA GLY A 87 -1.54 -26.58 17.35
C GLY A 87 -0.06 -26.98 17.25
N ASP A 88 0.57 -26.77 16.10
CA ASP A 88 1.99 -27.09 15.87
C ASP A 88 2.92 -26.21 16.72
N TYR A 89 2.41 -25.07 17.19
CA TYR A 89 3.12 -24.12 18.03
C TYR A 89 2.66 -24.15 19.50
N GLY A 90 1.91 -25.19 19.90
CA GLY A 90 1.39 -25.34 21.26
C GLY A 90 0.40 -24.24 21.65
N ALA A 91 -0.23 -23.60 20.66
CA ALA A 91 -1.17 -22.51 20.86
C ALA A 91 -2.63 -23.00 20.75
N LEU A 92 -3.52 -22.32 21.48
CA LEU A 92 -4.96 -22.52 21.34
C LEU A 92 -5.51 -21.59 20.25
N ASP A 93 -6.42 -22.10 19.43
CA ASP A 93 -7.11 -21.31 18.41
C ASP A 93 -8.31 -20.57 19.04
N PHE A 94 -8.20 -19.25 19.14
CA PHE A 94 -9.28 -18.37 19.62
C PHE A 94 -9.94 -17.57 18.48
N LYS A 95 -9.76 -17.98 17.22
CA LYS A 95 -10.35 -17.26 16.08
C LYS A 95 -11.87 -17.34 16.11
N VAL A 96 -12.50 -16.19 15.92
CA VAL A 96 -13.91 -16.13 15.53
C VAL A 96 -13.95 -16.35 14.02
N LYS A 97 -14.36 -17.55 13.60
CA LYS A 97 -14.51 -17.87 12.18
C LYS A 97 -15.76 -17.16 11.66
N VAL A 98 -15.55 -16.19 10.77
CA VAL A 98 -16.64 -15.56 10.02
C VAL A 98 -16.72 -16.26 8.67
N ASP A 99 -17.92 -16.64 8.27
CA ASP A 99 -18.15 -17.24 6.95
C ASP A 99 -17.81 -16.20 5.86
N PRO A 100 -16.89 -16.52 4.93
CA PRO A 100 -16.57 -15.65 3.80
C PRO A 100 -17.80 -15.24 2.98
N GLN A 101 -18.82 -16.10 2.87
CA GLN A 101 -20.05 -15.76 2.15
C GLN A 101 -20.84 -14.65 2.83
N VAL A 102 -20.81 -14.57 4.16
CA VAL A 102 -21.45 -13.49 4.92
C VAL A 102 -20.73 -12.17 4.68
N ILE A 103 -19.40 -12.18 4.67
CA ILE A 103 -18.61 -10.98 4.34
C ILE A 103 -18.88 -10.53 2.91
N GLU A 104 -18.93 -11.44 1.96
CA GLU A 104 -19.23 -11.12 0.57
C GLU A 104 -20.65 -10.57 0.42
N HIS A 105 -21.63 -11.18 1.09
CA HIS A 105 -23.00 -10.69 1.11
C HIS A 105 -23.08 -9.25 1.65
N VAL A 106 -22.45 -8.97 2.80
CA VAL A 106 -22.38 -7.62 3.38
C VAL A 106 -21.69 -6.64 2.43
N ARG A 107 -20.61 -7.07 1.76
CA ARG A 107 -19.92 -6.26 0.75
C ARG A 107 -20.86 -5.92 -0.40
N THR A 108 -21.54 -6.89 -1.01
CA THR A 108 -22.49 -6.63 -2.10
C THR A 108 -23.69 -5.77 -1.67
N LEU A 109 -24.10 -5.86 -0.40
CA LEU A 109 -25.23 -5.12 0.14
C LEU A 109 -24.91 -3.63 0.36
N TYR A 110 -23.70 -3.32 0.84
CA TYR A 110 -23.33 -1.95 1.24
C TYR A 110 -22.30 -1.28 0.34
N ILE A 111 -21.50 -2.06 -0.38
CA ILE A 111 -20.42 -1.58 -1.22
C ILE A 111 -20.80 -1.86 -2.67
N MET A 112 -21.18 -0.80 -3.38
CA MET A 112 -21.31 -0.87 -4.84
C MET A 112 -19.90 -0.83 -5.45
N PRO A 113 -19.44 -1.88 -6.17
CA PRO A 113 -18.09 -1.89 -6.72
C PRO A 113 -17.83 -0.76 -7.72
N SER A 114 -18.88 -0.28 -8.38
CA SER A 114 -18.83 0.85 -9.32
C SER A 114 -18.96 2.21 -8.66
N HIS A 115 -18.86 2.30 -7.33
CA HIS A 115 -18.99 3.58 -6.63
C HIS A 115 -17.79 4.49 -6.94
N PRO A 116 -18.01 5.75 -7.34
CA PRO A 116 -16.93 6.68 -7.73
C PRO A 116 -15.85 6.91 -6.66
N ILE A 117 -16.16 6.65 -5.38
CA ILE A 117 -15.20 6.76 -4.26
C ILE A 117 -13.98 5.84 -4.42
N PHE A 118 -14.10 4.75 -5.20
CA PHE A 118 -12.99 3.83 -5.46
C PHE A 118 -12.09 4.31 -6.61
N ASN A 119 -12.53 5.31 -7.37
CA ASN A 119 -11.71 5.88 -8.43
C ASN A 119 -10.72 6.86 -7.79
N LEU A 120 -9.43 6.51 -7.81
CA LEU A 120 -8.35 7.40 -7.37
C LEU A 120 -8.29 8.66 -8.23
N VAL A 121 -8.56 8.51 -9.53
CA VAL A 121 -8.63 9.61 -10.50
C VAL A 121 -9.86 9.42 -11.39
N PRO A 122 -10.35 10.47 -12.08
CA PRO A 122 -11.40 10.32 -13.08
C PRO A 122 -11.06 9.19 -14.08
N PRO A 123 -11.98 8.25 -14.37
CA PRO A 123 -11.65 7.08 -15.18
C PRO A 123 -11.08 7.41 -16.57
N THR A 124 -11.61 8.45 -17.22
CA THR A 124 -11.12 8.93 -18.52
C THR A 124 -9.69 9.44 -18.43
N PHE A 125 -9.33 10.12 -17.34
CA PHE A 125 -7.96 10.57 -17.09
C PHE A 125 -7.04 9.38 -16.81
N GLY A 126 -7.49 8.40 -16.00
CA GLY A 126 -6.71 7.21 -15.69
C GLY A 126 -6.34 6.38 -16.93
N VAL A 127 -7.25 6.26 -17.90
CA VAL A 127 -6.98 5.59 -19.19
C VAL A 127 -5.90 6.36 -19.97
N PHE A 128 -6.01 7.69 -20.03
CA PHE A 128 -5.03 8.52 -20.74
C PHE A 128 -3.63 8.43 -20.11
N VAL A 129 -3.52 8.54 -18.78
CA VAL A 129 -2.22 8.39 -18.08
C VAL A 129 -1.65 6.99 -18.27
N GLN A 130 -2.49 5.97 -18.26
CA GLN A 130 -2.08 4.60 -18.56
C GLN A 130 -1.47 4.51 -19.98
N GLU A 131 -2.10 5.08 -21.00
CA GLU A 131 -1.54 5.11 -22.36
C GLU A 131 -0.16 5.79 -22.40
N CYS A 132 0.00 6.94 -21.72
CA CYS A 132 1.32 7.60 -21.60
C CYS A 132 2.35 6.71 -20.90
N TYR A 133 1.94 5.99 -19.85
CA TYR A 133 2.81 5.07 -19.12
C TYR A 133 3.23 3.86 -19.97
N GLU A 134 2.32 3.36 -20.81
CA GLU A 134 2.58 2.29 -21.77
C GLU A 134 3.64 2.69 -22.80
N HIS A 135 3.64 3.95 -23.22
CA HIS A 135 4.65 4.51 -24.13
C HIS A 135 6.05 4.60 -23.51
N MET A 136 6.16 4.54 -22.18
CA MET A 136 7.43 4.49 -21.45
C MET A 136 7.95 3.06 -21.24
N ASP A 137 7.37 2.05 -21.90
CA ASP A 137 7.70 0.63 -21.75
C ASP A 137 7.41 0.04 -20.35
N HIS A 138 6.42 0.59 -19.63
CA HIS A 138 6.00 0.08 -18.31
C HIS A 138 7.16 -0.12 -17.31
N PRO A 139 7.89 0.95 -16.95
CA PRO A 139 9.00 0.84 -16.04
C PRO A 139 8.53 0.29 -14.68
N SER A 140 9.41 -0.41 -13.95
CA SER A 140 9.09 -0.78 -12.57
C SER A 140 9.19 0.46 -11.66
N ILE A 141 8.16 0.73 -10.87
CA ILE A 141 8.14 1.87 -9.94
C ILE A 141 8.92 1.49 -8.69
N THR A 142 9.88 2.33 -8.32
CA THR A 142 10.76 2.15 -7.17
C THR A 142 10.96 3.49 -6.45
N HIS A 143 11.43 3.43 -5.20
CA HIS A 143 11.78 4.64 -4.43
C HIS A 143 12.78 5.58 -5.12
N LYS A 144 13.59 5.09 -6.08
CA LYS A 144 14.61 5.90 -6.76
C LYS A 144 14.12 6.60 -8.02
N ASN A 145 13.08 6.07 -8.67
CA ASN A 145 12.64 6.54 -9.98
C ASN A 145 11.21 7.08 -9.96
N VAL A 146 10.44 6.90 -8.88
CA VAL A 146 9.03 7.32 -8.82
C VAL A 146 8.84 8.81 -9.16
N TRP A 147 9.71 9.70 -8.67
CA TRP A 147 9.67 11.12 -9.02
C TRP A 147 10.06 11.40 -10.47
N THR A 148 11.03 10.68 -11.02
CA THR A 148 11.41 10.81 -12.43
C THR A 148 10.27 10.38 -13.34
N LEU A 149 9.59 9.28 -13.01
CA LEU A 149 8.42 8.80 -13.75
C LEU A 149 7.26 9.79 -13.66
N TYR A 150 7.02 10.34 -12.47
CA TYR A 150 6.04 11.40 -12.25
C TYR A 150 6.31 12.61 -13.17
N LEU A 151 7.53 13.14 -13.19
CA LEU A 151 7.88 14.30 -14.01
C LEU A 151 7.73 14.00 -15.52
N ASN A 152 8.14 12.80 -15.95
CA ASN A 152 7.97 12.38 -17.34
C ASN A 152 6.50 12.30 -17.74
N LEU A 153 5.63 11.76 -16.86
CA LEU A 153 4.19 11.70 -17.11
C LEU A 153 3.59 13.09 -17.19
N CYS A 154 3.93 13.99 -16.26
CA CYS A 154 3.48 15.37 -16.31
C CYS A 154 3.91 16.08 -17.61
N SER A 155 5.15 15.89 -18.06
CA SER A 155 5.64 16.46 -19.32
C SER A 155 4.85 15.95 -20.53
N MET A 156 4.59 14.64 -20.62
CA MET A 156 3.86 14.05 -21.74
C MET A 156 2.38 14.46 -21.81
N ILE A 157 1.76 14.74 -20.67
CA ILE A 157 0.36 15.14 -20.59
C ILE A 157 0.18 16.65 -20.91
N GLN A 158 1.23 17.45 -20.72
CA GLN A 158 1.22 18.89 -21.00
C GLN A 158 1.56 19.24 -22.46
N GLU A 159 2.11 18.30 -23.23
CA GLU A 159 2.32 18.41 -24.68
C GLU A 159 1.01 18.23 -25.48
#